data_AF-A0A3R7QAU9-F1
#
_entry.id   AF-A0A3R7QAU9-F1
#
_cell.length_a   1.000
_cell.length_b   1.000
_cell.length_c   1.000
_cell.angle_alpha   90.00
_cell.angle_beta   90.00
_cell.angle_gamma   90.00
#
_symmetry.space_group_name_H-M   'P 1'
#
loop_
_entity.id
_entity.type
_entity.pdbx_description
1 polymer ?
#
loop_
_entity_poly.entity_id
_entity_poly.type
_entity_poly.pdbx_seq_one_letter_code
_entity_poly.pdbx_strand_id
1 'polypeptide(L)'
;WAVNTSTGVVDVALNLSSSSGRSSIVRYTPQTHHDFGELLCWAVNDVGRQRKPCVFSVVPAAKPEAVSSCEADRNSSMPATYVVLSCLPGWDGGLEQTFNLEVRQAAKEELLEEFSHAPEPFFIITGLKVDVPYLMTVTAANSRGTSPPVTISYTASSASAHKVVSSHAHNTLLSITPFVVLLMGVIAAVSTCVGVGVMVAKRNRRRKSGAEILYAGPLKDAHDSHDVHTIVCVNHADSEKEELMRTLGGSGSPSSFYVNPGTLLNNVSVRTPPVSRKPRRCHRMTRG
;
A
#
# COMPACT_ATOMS: atom_id res chain seq x y z
N TRP A 1 -36.33 -31.28 15.20
CA TRP A 1 -36.38 -29.82 15.41
C TRP A 1 -36.90 -29.57 16.81
N ALA A 2 -36.36 -28.59 17.51
CA ALA A 2 -36.91 -28.11 18.79
C ALA A 2 -37.03 -26.59 18.74
N VAL A 3 -37.90 -26.02 19.56
CA VAL A 3 -37.98 -24.59 19.81
C VAL A 3 -37.48 -24.32 21.23
N ASN A 4 -36.61 -23.34 21.38
CA ASN A 4 -36.11 -22.84 22.65
C ASN A 4 -36.68 -21.44 22.89
N THR A 5 -37.64 -21.34 23.80
CA THR A 5 -38.28 -20.06 24.16
C THR A 5 -38.07 -19.76 25.64
N SER A 6 -38.61 -18.62 26.11
CA SER A 6 -38.61 -18.27 27.55
C SER A 6 -39.26 -19.32 28.46
N THR A 7 -40.13 -20.18 27.93
CA THR A 7 -40.78 -21.26 28.69
C THR A 7 -39.97 -22.55 28.72
N GLY A 8 -38.86 -22.62 27.99
CA GLY A 8 -37.98 -23.78 27.89
C GLY A 8 -37.85 -24.34 26.48
N VAL A 9 -37.21 -25.50 26.37
CA VAL A 9 -36.98 -26.21 25.11
C VAL A 9 -38.03 -27.28 24.90
N VAL A 10 -38.76 -27.21 23.78
CA VAL A 10 -39.83 -28.16 23.43
C VAL A 10 -39.62 -28.67 22.00
N ASP A 11 -39.84 -29.97 21.77
CA ASP A 11 -39.77 -30.55 20.43
C ASP A 11 -40.91 -30.06 19.53
N VAL A 12 -40.59 -29.76 18.26
CA VAL A 12 -41.61 -29.33 17.29
C VAL A 12 -42.44 -30.53 16.85
N ALA A 13 -43.76 -30.35 16.76
CA ALA A 13 -44.68 -31.39 16.33
C ALA A 13 -44.33 -31.94 14.92
N LEU A 14 -44.43 -33.27 14.77
CA LEU A 14 -43.98 -33.99 13.56
C LEU A 14 -44.72 -33.54 12.28
N ASN A 15 -45.97 -33.08 12.38
CA ASN A 15 -46.75 -32.58 11.24
C ASN A 15 -46.24 -31.24 10.69
N LEU A 16 -45.42 -30.51 11.45
CA LEU A 16 -44.86 -29.22 11.04
C LEU A 16 -43.46 -29.37 10.42
N SER A 17 -42.86 -30.56 10.48
CA SER A 17 -41.52 -30.83 9.95
C SER A 17 -41.54 -31.97 8.93
N SER A 18 -40.79 -31.80 7.85
CA SER A 18 -40.51 -32.86 6.89
C SER A 18 -39.01 -33.00 6.66
N SER A 19 -38.55 -34.23 6.39
CA SER A 19 -37.17 -34.52 6.06
C SER A 19 -37.11 -35.33 4.78
N SER A 20 -36.29 -34.89 3.82
CA SER A 20 -36.08 -35.56 2.54
C SER A 20 -34.60 -35.54 2.19
N GLY A 21 -34.01 -36.72 2.07
CA GLY A 21 -32.59 -36.90 1.79
C GLY A 21 -31.70 -36.17 2.79
N ARG A 22 -30.99 -35.14 2.33
CA ARG A 22 -30.06 -34.33 3.14
C ARG A 22 -30.68 -33.03 3.68
N SER A 23 -31.98 -32.82 3.45
CA SER A 23 -32.67 -31.59 3.82
C SER A 23 -33.80 -31.89 4.81
N SER A 24 -34.03 -30.96 5.73
CA SER A 24 -35.22 -30.95 6.57
C SER A 24 -35.79 -29.55 6.62
N ILE A 25 -37.11 -29.46 6.53
CA ILE A 25 -37.88 -28.23 6.49
C ILE A 25 -38.84 -28.25 7.68
N VAL A 26 -38.95 -27.13 8.38
CA VAL A 26 -39.93 -26.91 9.44
C VAL A 26 -40.78 -25.68 9.10
N ARG A 27 -42.10 -25.76 9.31
CA ARG A 27 -43.03 -24.64 9.18
C ARG A 27 -43.44 -24.17 10.56
N TYR A 28 -42.87 -23.04 11.00
CA TYR A 28 -43.12 -22.48 12.33
C TYR A 28 -43.74 -21.09 12.21
N THR A 29 -44.86 -20.85 12.91
CA THR A 29 -45.55 -19.55 12.92
C THR A 29 -45.89 -19.19 14.36
N PRO A 30 -45.16 -18.25 14.99
CA PRO A 30 -45.43 -17.84 16.36
C PRO A 30 -46.82 -17.18 16.45
N GLN A 31 -47.61 -17.56 17.45
CA GLN A 31 -48.97 -17.03 17.68
C GLN A 31 -48.99 -16.03 18.84
N THR A 32 -48.12 -16.24 19.82
CA THR A 32 -48.02 -15.43 21.05
C THR A 32 -46.62 -14.87 21.24
N HIS A 33 -46.47 -13.87 22.11
CA HIS A 33 -45.16 -13.31 22.45
C HIS A 33 -44.19 -14.33 23.08
N HIS A 34 -44.71 -15.40 23.69
CA HIS A 34 -43.90 -16.45 24.30
C HIS A 34 -43.38 -17.49 23.29
N ASP A 35 -43.88 -17.46 22.05
CA ASP A 35 -43.46 -18.38 20.98
C ASP A 35 -42.19 -17.89 20.26
N PHE A 36 -41.80 -16.62 20.45
CA PHE A 36 -40.53 -16.11 19.92
C PHE A 36 -39.35 -16.71 20.70
N GLY A 37 -38.26 -16.99 19.99
CA GLY A 37 -37.13 -17.74 20.52
C GLY A 37 -36.26 -18.31 19.41
N GLU A 38 -35.65 -19.47 19.66
CA GLU A 38 -34.72 -20.09 18.72
C GLU A 38 -35.23 -21.44 18.21
N LEU A 39 -35.23 -21.65 16.90
CA LEU A 39 -35.41 -22.96 16.29
C LEU A 39 -34.07 -23.70 16.23
N LEU A 40 -34.06 -24.91 16.78
CA LEU A 40 -32.90 -25.77 16.90
C LEU A 40 -33.05 -26.97 15.96
N CYS A 41 -32.08 -27.14 15.05
CA CYS A 41 -32.02 -28.25 14.11
C CYS A 41 -30.80 -29.12 14.36
N TRP A 42 -31.00 -30.44 14.42
CA TRP A 42 -29.91 -31.42 14.49
C TRP A 42 -29.96 -32.31 13.27
N ALA A 43 -28.86 -32.37 12.52
CA ALA A 43 -28.68 -33.40 11.51
C ALA A 43 -28.46 -34.76 12.19
N VAL A 44 -29.02 -35.81 11.59
CA VAL A 44 -28.83 -37.20 11.99
C VAL A 44 -28.46 -38.01 10.76
N ASN A 45 -27.40 -38.82 10.87
CA ASN A 45 -27.01 -39.81 9.87
C ASN A 45 -26.59 -41.12 10.56
N ASP A 46 -26.12 -42.10 9.78
CA ASP A 46 -25.75 -43.43 10.28
C ASP A 46 -24.56 -43.42 11.26
N VAL A 47 -23.75 -42.36 11.26
CA VAL A 47 -22.66 -42.17 12.25
C VAL A 47 -23.22 -41.63 13.57
N GLY A 48 -24.23 -40.76 13.51
CA GLY A 48 -24.95 -40.30 14.68
C GLY A 48 -25.62 -38.94 14.52
N ARG A 49 -26.03 -38.38 15.68
CA ARG A 49 -26.64 -37.06 15.77
C ARG A 49 -25.57 -35.98 15.92
N GLN A 50 -25.77 -34.87 15.22
CA GLN A 50 -24.95 -33.66 15.33
C GLN A 50 -24.83 -33.22 16.81
N ARG A 51 -23.64 -32.78 17.24
CA ARG A 51 -23.41 -32.37 18.64
C ARG A 51 -24.01 -31.00 18.98
N LYS A 52 -23.79 -30.01 18.10
CA LYS A 52 -24.32 -28.65 18.25
C LYS A 52 -25.41 -28.41 17.19
N PRO A 53 -26.62 -27.96 17.57
CA PRO A 53 -27.65 -27.68 16.58
C PRO A 53 -27.30 -26.47 15.70
N CYS A 54 -27.93 -26.39 14.54
CA CYS A 54 -28.11 -25.13 13.84
C CYS A 54 -29.19 -24.32 14.58
N VAL A 55 -28.93 -23.04 14.80
CA VAL A 55 -29.79 -22.14 15.58
C VAL A 55 -30.34 -21.05 14.66
N PHE A 56 -31.67 -20.90 14.64
CA PHE A 56 -32.36 -19.85 13.88
C PHE A 56 -33.17 -19.00 14.85
N SER A 57 -32.86 -17.71 14.95
CA SER A 57 -33.60 -16.80 15.82
C SER A 57 -34.90 -16.35 15.15
N VAL A 58 -36.03 -16.59 15.80
CA VAL A 58 -37.35 -16.12 15.41
C VAL A 58 -37.68 -14.93 16.29
N VAL A 59 -37.62 -13.73 15.71
CA VAL A 59 -37.90 -12.46 16.39
C VAL A 59 -39.20 -11.85 15.88
N PRO A 60 -39.92 -11.08 16.70
CA PRO A 60 -41.11 -10.37 16.24
C PRO A 60 -40.74 -9.35 15.17
N ALA A 61 -41.58 -9.26 14.13
CA ALA A 61 -41.43 -8.22 13.14
C ALA A 61 -41.67 -6.84 13.78
N ALA A 62 -40.87 -5.86 13.37
CA ALA A 62 -40.90 -4.50 13.91
C ALA A 62 -41.19 -3.49 12.81
N LYS A 63 -41.43 -2.23 13.21
CA LYS A 63 -41.36 -1.09 12.28
C LYS A 63 -39.89 -0.91 11.85
N PRO A 64 -39.64 -0.34 10.67
CA PRO A 64 -38.27 -0.09 10.25
C PRO A 64 -37.57 0.90 11.18
N GLU A 65 -36.25 0.81 11.22
CA GLU A 65 -35.42 1.85 11.82
C GLU A 65 -35.32 3.08 10.90
N ALA A 66 -34.91 4.20 11.48
CA ALA A 66 -34.66 5.41 10.72
C ALA A 66 -33.53 5.17 9.70
N VAL A 67 -33.60 5.84 8.54
CA VAL A 67 -32.48 5.88 7.60
C VAL A 67 -31.27 6.56 8.25
N SER A 68 -30.06 6.30 7.73
CA SER A 68 -28.84 6.90 8.25
C SER A 68 -27.96 7.45 7.12
N SER A 69 -26.99 8.30 7.45
CA SER A 69 -26.02 8.84 6.48
C SER A 69 -26.66 9.43 5.23
N CYS A 70 -27.69 10.26 5.41
CA CYS A 70 -28.35 10.96 4.31
C CYS A 70 -27.44 12.07 3.75
N GLU A 71 -27.20 12.04 2.44
CA GLU A 71 -26.39 13.01 1.73
C GLU A 71 -27.17 13.58 0.54
N ALA A 72 -27.19 14.91 0.45
CA ALA A 72 -27.76 15.64 -0.68
C ALA A 72 -26.62 16.13 -1.57
N ASP A 73 -26.35 15.39 -2.65
CA ASP A 73 -25.26 15.69 -3.57
C ASP A 73 -25.79 16.30 -4.88
N ARG A 74 -25.00 17.25 -5.39
CA ARG A 74 -25.22 17.94 -6.65
C ARG A 74 -23.92 17.96 -7.44
N ASN A 75 -23.84 17.13 -8.48
CA ASN A 75 -22.75 17.21 -9.44
C ASN A 75 -22.72 18.56 -10.18
N SER A 76 -21.51 19.12 -10.35
CA SER A 76 -21.27 20.34 -11.14
C SER A 76 -21.89 20.34 -12.55
N SER A 77 -22.09 19.17 -13.14
CA SER A 77 -22.62 19.03 -14.50
C SER A 77 -24.13 19.19 -14.63
N MET A 78 -24.90 19.10 -13.53
CA MET A 78 -26.37 19.21 -13.63
C MET A 78 -26.86 20.59 -13.11
N PRO A 79 -28.13 21.01 -13.32
CA PRO A 79 -28.62 22.38 -13.02
C PRO A 79 -28.57 22.84 -11.54
N ALA A 80 -28.64 24.14 -11.22
CA ALA A 80 -28.76 24.54 -9.81
C ALA A 80 -30.12 24.15 -9.18
N THR A 81 -31.10 23.76 -10.02
CA THR A 81 -32.47 23.47 -9.64
C THR A 81 -32.74 22.00 -9.29
N TYR A 82 -31.72 21.14 -9.29
CA TYR A 82 -31.85 19.72 -8.94
C TYR A 82 -30.83 19.33 -7.86
N VAL A 83 -31.13 18.25 -7.14
CA VAL A 83 -30.23 17.59 -6.20
C VAL A 83 -30.61 16.12 -6.09
N VAL A 84 -29.63 15.26 -5.79
CA VAL A 84 -29.84 13.85 -5.52
C VAL A 84 -29.70 13.62 -4.03
N LEU A 85 -30.74 13.08 -3.40
CA LEU A 85 -30.71 12.66 -2.00
C LEU A 85 -30.56 11.14 -1.94
N SER A 86 -29.52 10.68 -1.26
CA SER A 86 -29.30 9.26 -0.97
C SER A 86 -29.10 9.06 0.54
N CYS A 87 -29.67 7.98 1.08
CA CYS A 87 -29.42 7.56 2.46
C CYS A 87 -29.05 6.08 2.51
N LEU A 88 -28.57 5.62 3.67
CA LEU A 88 -28.45 4.19 3.97
C LEU A 88 -29.75 3.69 4.63
N PRO A 89 -30.32 2.57 4.17
CA PRO A 89 -31.49 1.99 4.81
C PRO A 89 -31.16 1.48 6.22
N GLY A 90 -32.08 1.67 7.17
CA GLY A 90 -32.02 1.07 8.51
C GLY A 90 -32.46 -0.39 8.49
N TRP A 91 -32.46 -1.04 9.67
CA TRP A 91 -33.03 -2.37 9.83
C TRP A 91 -34.52 -2.34 9.48
N ASP A 92 -34.95 -3.26 8.61
CA ASP A 92 -36.29 -3.29 8.02
C ASP A 92 -37.37 -3.88 8.93
N GLY A 93 -36.97 -4.32 10.13
CA GLY A 93 -37.87 -4.99 11.06
C GLY A 93 -38.26 -6.41 10.65
N GLY A 94 -37.52 -7.03 9.72
CA GLY A 94 -37.78 -8.37 9.21
C GLY A 94 -38.90 -8.45 8.17
N LEU A 95 -39.27 -7.32 7.56
CA LEU A 95 -40.31 -7.21 6.53
C LEU A 95 -39.83 -6.27 5.42
N GLU A 96 -40.34 -6.47 4.21
CA GLU A 96 -40.03 -5.58 3.08
C GLU A 96 -40.39 -4.13 3.43
N GLN A 97 -39.41 -3.24 3.30
CA GLN A 97 -39.54 -1.81 3.59
C GLN A 97 -39.50 -0.98 2.30
N THR A 98 -40.16 0.16 2.35
CA THR A 98 -40.17 1.20 1.30
C THR A 98 -39.83 2.54 1.93
N PHE A 99 -39.50 3.54 1.10
CA PHE A 99 -39.03 4.84 1.57
C PHE A 99 -39.90 5.96 1.01
N ASN A 100 -40.18 6.94 1.86
CA ASN A 100 -40.89 8.16 1.50
C ASN A 100 -39.99 9.38 1.76
N LEU A 101 -40.13 10.41 0.93
CA LEU A 101 -39.45 11.69 1.08
C LEU A 101 -40.48 12.81 0.98
N GLU A 102 -40.48 13.72 1.95
CA GLU A 102 -41.17 15.00 1.89
C GLU A 102 -40.16 16.13 1.73
N VAL A 103 -40.36 17.01 0.75
CA VAL A 103 -39.52 18.20 0.52
C VAL A 103 -40.32 19.44 0.85
N ARG A 104 -39.87 20.21 1.82
CA ARG A 104 -40.51 21.45 2.28
C ARG A 104 -39.59 22.65 2.15
N GLN A 105 -40.13 23.83 1.82
CA GLN A 105 -39.38 25.07 1.91
C GLN A 105 -39.29 25.54 3.37
N ALA A 106 -38.08 25.72 3.92
CA ALA A 106 -37.88 25.93 5.37
C ALA A 106 -38.54 27.21 5.90
N ALA A 107 -38.59 28.28 5.09
CA ALA A 107 -39.14 29.57 5.52
C ALA A 107 -40.68 29.59 5.64
N LYS A 108 -41.38 28.73 4.90
CA LYS A 108 -42.85 28.72 4.82
C LYS A 108 -43.48 27.41 5.29
N GLU A 109 -42.65 26.39 5.54
CA GLU A 109 -43.06 24.99 5.72
C GLU A 109 -43.97 24.45 4.61
N GLU A 110 -43.93 25.08 3.44
CA GLU A 110 -44.73 24.73 2.26
C GLU A 110 -44.18 23.43 1.66
N LEU A 111 -45.05 22.41 1.51
CA LEU A 111 -44.72 21.16 0.83
C LEU A 111 -44.55 21.42 -0.67
N LEU A 112 -43.36 21.12 -1.17
CA LEU A 112 -42.99 21.29 -2.58
C LEU A 112 -43.23 20.01 -3.36
N GLU A 113 -42.75 18.89 -2.82
CA GLU A 113 -42.78 17.60 -3.49
C GLU A 113 -42.81 16.46 -2.46
N GLU A 114 -43.51 15.38 -2.81
CA GLU A 114 -43.60 14.16 -2.00
C GLU A 114 -43.29 12.96 -2.90
N PHE A 115 -42.43 12.08 -2.41
CA PHE A 115 -42.10 10.81 -3.04
C PHE A 115 -42.57 9.70 -2.11
N SER A 116 -43.33 8.74 -2.63
CA SER A 116 -43.88 7.66 -1.82
C SER A 116 -43.47 6.29 -2.36
N HIS A 117 -43.28 5.34 -1.45
CA HIS A 117 -43.06 3.92 -1.73
C HIS A 117 -41.85 3.61 -2.63
N ALA A 118 -40.77 4.37 -2.51
CA ALA A 118 -39.53 4.07 -3.22
C ALA A 118 -38.93 2.75 -2.68
N PRO A 119 -38.41 1.86 -3.54
CA PRO A 119 -37.79 0.61 -3.11
C PRO A 119 -36.42 0.83 -2.45
N GLU A 120 -35.77 1.96 -2.76
CA GLU A 120 -34.49 2.38 -2.17
C GLU A 120 -34.58 3.83 -1.73
N PRO A 121 -33.83 4.26 -0.70
CA PRO A 121 -33.80 5.64 -0.21
C PRO A 121 -32.92 6.53 -1.12
N PHE A 122 -33.29 6.61 -2.40
CA PHE A 122 -32.62 7.38 -3.43
C PHE A 122 -33.66 8.23 -4.19
N PHE A 123 -33.51 9.55 -4.15
CA PHE A 123 -34.49 10.48 -4.67
C PHE A 123 -33.83 11.56 -5.52
N ILE A 124 -34.44 11.88 -6.67
CA ILE A 124 -34.00 12.96 -7.55
C ILE A 124 -35.02 14.08 -7.40
N ILE A 125 -34.61 15.18 -6.78
CA ILE A 125 -35.47 16.32 -6.49
C ILE A 125 -35.20 17.41 -7.52
N THR A 126 -36.25 18.04 -8.04
CA THR A 126 -36.13 19.07 -9.09
C THR A 126 -36.91 20.34 -8.73
N GLY A 127 -36.78 21.40 -9.54
CA GLY A 127 -37.53 22.64 -9.33
C GLY A 127 -37.07 23.50 -8.15
N LEU A 128 -35.89 23.24 -7.59
CA LEU A 128 -35.34 24.00 -6.46
C LEU A 128 -34.93 25.41 -6.90
N LYS A 129 -35.27 26.41 -6.08
CA LYS A 129 -34.76 27.78 -6.20
C LYS A 129 -33.42 27.91 -5.47
N VAL A 130 -32.51 28.67 -6.07
CA VAL A 130 -31.19 29.00 -5.49
C VAL A 130 -31.34 29.88 -4.26
N ASP A 131 -30.43 29.71 -3.30
CA ASP A 131 -30.33 30.45 -2.03
C ASP A 131 -31.60 30.36 -1.17
N VAL A 132 -32.39 29.31 -1.42
CA VAL A 132 -33.57 28.97 -0.63
C VAL A 132 -33.28 27.69 0.16
N PRO A 133 -33.44 27.70 1.49
CA PRO A 133 -33.30 26.51 2.31
C PRO A 133 -34.53 25.60 2.21
N TYR A 134 -34.28 24.30 2.05
CA TYR A 134 -35.27 23.23 2.01
C TYR A 134 -35.01 22.23 3.13
N LEU A 135 -36.10 21.72 3.72
CA LEU A 135 -36.10 20.60 4.66
C LEU A 135 -36.53 19.35 3.89
N MET A 136 -35.68 18.34 3.88
CA MET A 136 -35.94 17.04 3.25
C MET A 136 -36.10 16.01 4.34
N THR A 137 -37.31 15.48 4.49
CA THR A 137 -37.67 14.53 5.54
C THR A 137 -37.88 13.15 4.94
N VAL A 138 -37.01 12.20 5.30
CA VAL A 138 -37.07 10.81 4.83
C VAL A 138 -37.65 9.92 5.92
N THR A 139 -38.54 9.01 5.54
CA THR A 139 -39.05 7.94 6.40
C THR A 139 -38.97 6.60 5.69
N ALA A 140 -38.81 5.53 6.47
CA ALA A 140 -38.93 4.15 6.00
C ALA A 140 -40.25 3.57 6.51
N ALA A 141 -40.91 2.72 5.73
CA ALA A 141 -42.21 2.15 6.06
C ALA A 141 -42.29 0.68 5.63
N ASN A 142 -42.86 -0.15 6.49
CA ASN A 142 -43.24 -1.52 6.18
C ASN A 142 -44.69 -1.77 6.66
N SER A 143 -45.19 -3.00 6.55
CA SER A 143 -46.55 -3.35 6.98
C SER A 143 -46.81 -3.24 8.49
N ARG A 144 -45.77 -3.05 9.33
CA ARG A 144 -45.89 -2.76 10.77
C ARG A 144 -45.93 -1.27 11.07
N GLY A 145 -45.54 -0.42 10.13
CA GLY A 145 -45.65 1.03 10.22
C GLY A 145 -44.39 1.76 9.76
N THR A 146 -44.30 3.02 10.18
CA THR A 146 -43.28 3.97 9.74
C THR A 146 -42.18 4.17 10.79
N SER A 147 -40.95 4.35 10.33
CA SER A 147 -39.79 4.70 11.16
C SER A 147 -39.82 6.16 11.63
N PRO A 148 -39.01 6.53 12.64
CA PRO A 148 -38.81 7.93 12.99
C PRO A 148 -38.28 8.73 11.78
N PRO A 149 -38.77 9.97 11.56
CA PRO A 149 -38.35 10.77 10.43
C PRO A 149 -36.92 11.29 10.58
N VAL A 150 -36.18 11.34 9.48
CA VAL A 150 -34.85 11.94 9.39
C VAL A 150 -34.94 13.16 8.50
N THR A 151 -34.65 14.34 9.05
CA THR A 151 -34.71 15.60 8.32
C THR A 151 -33.32 16.17 8.11
N ILE A 152 -32.97 16.48 6.87
CA ILE A 152 -31.77 17.23 6.51
C ILE A 152 -32.14 18.59 5.91
N SER A 153 -31.27 19.58 6.09
CA SER A 153 -31.41 20.90 5.49
C SER A 153 -30.49 21.00 4.27
N TYR A 154 -31.05 21.38 3.12
CA TYR A 154 -30.31 21.60 1.89
C TYR A 154 -30.60 22.98 1.32
N THR A 155 -29.57 23.71 0.88
CA THR A 155 -29.72 25.00 0.20
C THR A 155 -29.06 24.90 -1.16
N ALA A 156 -29.84 25.04 -2.22
CA ALA A 156 -29.30 25.03 -3.58
C ALA A 156 -28.45 26.28 -3.81
N SER A 157 -27.21 26.12 -4.28
CA SER A 157 -26.33 27.25 -4.60
C SER A 157 -26.16 27.42 -6.11
N SER A 158 -26.18 28.67 -6.57
CA SER A 158 -25.82 29.04 -7.97
C SER A 158 -24.34 28.92 -8.24
N ALA A 159 -23.52 28.73 -7.20
CA ALA A 159 -22.11 28.41 -7.38
C ALA A 159 -22.05 27.14 -8.23
N SER A 160 -21.78 27.34 -9.52
CA SER A 160 -21.08 26.35 -10.30
C SER A 160 -19.89 26.01 -9.41
N ALA A 161 -19.88 24.80 -8.87
CA ALA A 161 -18.62 24.17 -8.57
C ALA A 161 -17.91 24.07 -9.93
N HIS A 162 -17.32 25.18 -10.40
CA HIS A 162 -15.93 25.10 -10.78
C HIS A 162 -15.33 24.33 -9.62
N LYS A 163 -15.09 23.05 -9.87
CA LYS A 163 -13.92 22.41 -9.30
C LYS A 163 -12.79 23.40 -9.63
N VAL A 164 -12.56 24.38 -8.75
CA VAL A 164 -11.23 24.50 -8.20
C VAL A 164 -10.95 23.05 -7.85
N VAL A 165 -10.16 22.41 -8.68
CA VAL A 165 -9.51 21.17 -8.33
C VAL A 165 -8.80 21.53 -7.05
N SER A 166 -9.51 21.43 -5.92
CA SER A 166 -8.91 21.37 -4.61
C SER A 166 -8.30 19.99 -4.66
N SER A 167 -7.09 20.03 -5.21
CA SER A 167 -6.17 18.95 -5.37
C SER A 167 -6.38 17.95 -4.25
N HIS A 168 -7.04 16.84 -4.57
CA HIS A 168 -6.77 15.58 -3.86
C HIS A 168 -5.27 15.26 -3.89
N ALA A 169 -4.47 15.97 -4.71
CA ALA A 169 -3.03 16.02 -4.59
C ALA A 169 -2.48 16.65 -3.28
N HIS A 170 -3.28 17.07 -2.28
CA HIS A 170 -2.71 17.41 -0.96
C HIS A 170 -2.76 16.23 0.04
N ASN A 171 -3.74 15.32 -0.05
CA ASN A 171 -3.83 14.16 0.85
C ASN A 171 -3.10 12.92 0.30
N THR A 172 -3.04 12.73 -1.02
CA THR A 172 -2.18 11.70 -1.61
C THR A 172 -0.70 12.10 -1.56
N LEU A 173 -0.40 13.40 -1.61
CA LEU A 173 0.98 13.88 -1.49
C LEU A 173 1.49 13.67 -0.08
N LEU A 174 0.70 13.94 0.98
CA LEU A 174 1.07 13.64 2.36
C LEU A 174 1.20 12.14 2.65
N SER A 175 0.35 11.28 2.07
CA SER A 175 0.44 9.82 2.26
C SER A 175 1.58 9.16 1.48
N ILE A 176 2.02 9.74 0.36
CA ILE A 176 3.09 9.21 -0.50
C ILE A 176 4.45 9.87 -0.22
N THR A 177 4.48 11.10 0.33
CA THR A 177 5.73 11.80 0.70
C THR A 177 6.69 10.98 1.55
N PRO A 178 6.28 10.25 2.63
CA PRO A 178 7.26 9.51 3.43
C PRO A 178 7.97 8.43 2.62
N PHE A 179 7.26 7.74 1.71
CA PHE A 179 7.84 6.69 0.88
C PHE A 179 8.74 7.24 -0.24
N VAL A 180 8.35 8.36 -0.85
CA VAL A 180 9.15 9.00 -1.91
C VAL A 180 10.42 9.64 -1.33
N VAL A 181 10.34 10.30 -0.17
CA VAL A 181 11.51 10.86 0.53
C VAL A 181 12.48 9.75 0.95
N LEU A 182 11.96 8.63 1.46
CA LEU A 182 12.79 7.46 1.79
C LEU A 182 13.49 6.89 0.54
N LEU A 183 12.76 6.70 -0.55
CA LEU A 183 13.30 6.15 -1.80
C LEU A 183 14.39 7.06 -2.40
N MET A 184 14.15 8.38 -2.44
CA MET A 184 15.12 9.35 -2.92
C MET A 184 16.37 9.41 -2.01
N GLY A 185 16.20 9.30 -0.69
CA GLY A 185 17.29 9.21 0.26
C GLY A 185 18.17 7.97 0.04
N VAL A 186 17.56 6.80 -0.20
CA VAL A 186 18.28 5.56 -0.50
C VAL A 186 19.05 5.67 -1.81
N ILE A 187 18.44 6.23 -2.86
CA ILE A 187 19.12 6.42 -4.16
C ILE A 187 20.31 7.38 -4.02
N ALA A 188 20.17 8.47 -3.28
CA ALA A 188 21.25 9.41 -3.00
C ALA A 188 22.40 8.76 -2.19
N ALA A 189 22.07 7.95 -1.18
CA ALA A 189 23.07 7.23 -0.38
C ALA A 189 23.82 6.17 -1.21
N VAL A 190 23.12 5.42 -2.06
CA VAL A 190 23.76 4.41 -2.92
C VAL A 190 24.65 5.07 -3.96
N SER A 191 24.17 6.12 -4.64
CA SER A 191 24.97 6.84 -5.65
C SER A 191 26.23 7.49 -5.06
N THR A 192 26.14 8.07 -3.85
CA THR A 192 27.32 8.59 -3.15
C THR A 192 28.28 7.48 -2.72
N CYS A 193 27.79 6.36 -2.19
CA CYS A 193 28.62 5.19 -1.86
C CYS A 193 29.36 4.65 -3.09
N VAL A 194 28.66 4.50 -4.22
CA VAL A 194 29.26 4.05 -5.49
C VAL A 194 30.27 5.07 -6.00
N GLY A 195 29.95 6.37 -5.98
CA GLY A 195 30.85 7.44 -6.39
C GLY A 195 32.15 7.48 -5.57
N VAL A 196 32.05 7.37 -4.24
CA VAL A 196 33.20 7.28 -3.33
C VAL A 196 33.97 5.98 -3.59
N GLY A 197 33.29 4.86 -3.75
CA GLY A 197 33.92 3.57 -4.09
C GLY A 197 34.72 3.64 -5.38
N VAL A 198 34.17 4.28 -6.43
CA VAL A 198 34.87 4.51 -7.70
C VAL A 198 36.03 5.49 -7.53
N MET A 199 35.88 6.58 -6.78
CA MET A 199 36.97 7.51 -6.50
C MET A 199 38.11 6.84 -5.73
N VAL A 200 37.81 6.06 -4.69
CA VAL A 200 38.80 5.31 -3.91
C VAL A 200 39.46 4.23 -4.78
N ALA A 201 38.69 3.50 -5.60
CA ALA A 201 39.25 2.53 -6.53
C ALA A 201 40.16 3.21 -7.57
N LYS A 202 39.77 4.38 -8.10
CA LYS A 202 40.60 5.15 -9.04
C LYS A 202 41.83 5.75 -8.36
N ARG A 203 41.73 6.21 -7.11
CA ARG A 203 42.87 6.69 -6.31
C ARG A 203 43.82 5.56 -5.94
N ASN A 204 43.31 4.38 -5.60
CA ASN A 204 44.13 3.19 -5.35
C ASN A 204 44.77 2.65 -6.63
N ARG A 205 44.09 2.71 -7.78
CA ARG A 205 44.71 2.44 -9.08
C ARG A 205 45.80 3.47 -9.40
N ARG A 206 45.57 4.77 -9.15
CA ARG A 206 46.61 5.81 -9.29
C ARG A 206 47.80 5.58 -8.35
N ARG A 207 47.56 5.18 -7.09
CA ARG A 207 48.62 4.79 -6.14
C ARG A 207 49.39 3.54 -6.60
N LYS A 208 48.72 2.55 -7.20
CA LYS A 208 49.39 1.35 -7.77
C LYS A 208 50.06 1.60 -9.12
N SER A 209 49.68 2.64 -9.86
CA SER A 209 50.32 3.04 -11.13
C SER A 209 51.46 4.05 -10.94
N GLY A 210 51.75 4.48 -9.71
CA GLY A 210 52.97 5.20 -9.37
C GLY A 210 54.10 4.22 -9.06
N ALA A 211 54.50 3.41 -10.04
CA ALA A 211 55.81 2.76 -9.99
C ALA A 211 56.83 3.82 -10.43
N GLU A 212 57.53 4.42 -9.47
CA GLU A 212 58.65 5.32 -9.73
C GLU A 212 59.88 4.46 -10.07
N ILE A 213 60.44 4.65 -11.26
CA ILE A 213 61.67 3.98 -11.70
C ILE A 213 62.82 4.56 -10.87
N LEU A 214 63.35 3.80 -9.91
CA LEU A 214 64.33 4.32 -8.94
C LEU A 214 65.79 4.28 -9.45
N TYR A 215 66.11 3.57 -10.54
CA TYR A 215 67.46 3.60 -11.11
C TYR A 215 67.52 3.07 -12.55
N ALA A 216 68.19 3.80 -13.44
CA ALA A 216 68.68 3.31 -14.73
C ALA A 216 70.09 3.89 -14.91
N GLY A 217 71.11 3.10 -14.58
CA GLY A 217 72.51 3.48 -14.71
C GLY A 217 73.34 2.29 -15.20
N PRO A 218 74.39 2.52 -15.99
CA PRO A 218 75.25 1.45 -16.48
C PRO A 218 76.08 0.85 -15.33
N LEU A 219 76.19 -0.48 -15.31
CA LEU A 219 77.18 -1.18 -14.50
C LEU A 219 78.58 -0.79 -14.99
N LYS A 220 79.33 -0.02 -14.20
CA LYS A 220 80.79 0.02 -14.33
C LYS A 220 81.31 -1.29 -13.76
N ASP A 221 81.51 -2.27 -14.65
CA ASP A 221 82.55 -3.30 -14.65
C ASP A 221 82.13 -4.45 -15.56
N ALA A 222 82.08 -4.17 -16.86
CA ALA A 222 82.21 -5.18 -17.91
C ALA A 222 82.84 -4.51 -19.12
N HIS A 223 84.00 -4.99 -19.52
CA HIS A 223 84.72 -4.54 -20.68
C HIS A 223 83.97 -5.02 -21.94
N ASP A 224 83.61 -4.07 -22.79
CA ASP A 224 83.04 -4.23 -24.14
C ASP A 224 81.64 -4.87 -24.32
N SER A 225 80.86 -4.14 -25.11
CA SER A 225 79.60 -4.52 -25.78
C SER A 225 78.28 -4.17 -25.10
N HIS A 226 77.43 -3.60 -25.94
CA HIS A 226 76.32 -2.71 -25.66
C HIS A 226 75.07 -3.39 -25.07
N ASP A 227 74.51 -2.68 -24.08
CA ASP A 227 73.08 -2.51 -23.78
C ASP A 227 72.23 -3.72 -23.37
N VAL A 228 72.59 -4.36 -22.25
CA VAL A 228 71.61 -5.05 -21.40
C VAL A 228 71.11 -4.07 -20.33
N HIS A 229 69.82 -3.72 -20.36
CA HIS A 229 69.18 -2.95 -19.29
C HIS A 229 68.39 -3.88 -18.38
N THR A 230 68.80 -4.00 -17.11
CA THR A 230 68.01 -4.70 -16.09
C THR A 230 66.99 -3.72 -15.50
N ILE A 231 65.71 -3.99 -15.73
CA ILE A 231 64.62 -3.19 -15.14
C ILE A 231 64.09 -3.96 -13.94
N VAL A 232 64.32 -3.44 -12.73
CA VAL A 232 63.74 -3.98 -11.50
C VAL A 232 62.58 -3.08 -11.08
N CYS A 233 61.36 -3.62 -11.08
CA CYS A 233 60.16 -2.92 -10.63
C CYS A 233 59.74 -3.46 -9.25
N VAL A 234 59.74 -2.60 -8.23
CA VAL A 234 59.26 -2.96 -6.88
C VAL A 234 57.94 -2.23 -6.62
N ASN A 235 56.94 -2.97 -6.13
CA ASN A 235 55.65 -2.40 -5.74
C ASN A 235 55.68 -1.92 -4.28
N HIS A 236 54.96 -0.83 -4.01
CA HIS A 236 54.91 -0.10 -2.75
C HIS A 236 54.40 -0.95 -1.56
N ALA A 237 55.25 -1.82 -1.02
CA ALA A 237 55.17 -2.35 0.32
C ALA A 237 56.42 -1.86 1.07
N ASP A 238 56.21 -1.07 2.13
CA ASP A 238 57.26 -0.33 2.83
C ASP A 238 58.35 -1.21 3.50
N SER A 239 58.29 -2.53 3.33
CA SER A 239 59.21 -3.52 3.93
C SER A 239 60.39 -3.94 3.04
N GLU A 240 60.41 -3.63 1.74
CA GLU A 240 61.54 -4.02 0.83
C GLU A 240 62.43 -2.84 0.42
N LYS A 241 61.99 -1.60 0.71
CA LYS A 241 62.71 -0.37 0.30
C LYS A 241 63.96 -0.11 1.15
N GLU A 242 63.93 -0.42 2.46
CA GLU A 242 65.10 -0.22 3.34
C GLU A 242 66.23 -1.23 3.08
N GLU A 243 65.90 -2.48 2.76
CA GLU A 243 66.89 -3.53 2.48
C GLU A 243 67.65 -3.25 1.17
N LEU A 244 66.94 -2.71 0.15
CA LEU A 244 67.51 -2.34 -1.14
C LEU A 244 68.35 -1.05 -1.09
N MET A 245 67.96 -0.08 -0.23
CA MET A 245 68.72 1.16 -0.05
C MET A 245 69.97 0.95 0.83
N ARG A 246 69.99 -0.07 1.70
CA ARG A 246 71.21 -0.48 2.43
C ARG A 246 72.25 -1.14 1.53
N THR A 247 71.83 -1.84 0.47
CA THR A 247 72.72 -2.51 -0.49
C THR A 247 73.32 -1.56 -1.54
N LEU A 248 72.69 -0.42 -1.81
CA LEU A 248 73.12 0.58 -2.80
C LEU A 248 73.83 1.80 -2.19
N GLY A 249 74.31 1.69 -0.95
CA GLY A 249 75.02 2.75 -0.23
C GLY A 249 76.33 3.18 -0.89
N GLY A 250 76.24 4.17 -1.78
CA GLY A 250 77.38 4.88 -2.35
C GLY A 250 77.05 6.37 -2.53
N SER A 251 77.37 7.16 -1.50
CA SER A 251 77.67 8.60 -1.52
C SER A 251 77.22 9.41 -2.76
N GLY A 252 76.11 10.15 -2.64
CA GLY A 252 75.79 11.23 -3.58
C GLY A 252 74.38 11.77 -3.40
N SER A 253 74.26 13.04 -3.00
CA SER A 253 72.98 13.76 -2.86
C SER A 253 72.25 13.89 -4.22
N PRO A 254 70.94 13.64 -4.32
CA PRO A 254 70.21 13.85 -5.57
C PRO A 254 69.57 15.24 -5.59
N SER A 255 70.24 16.18 -6.26
CA SER A 255 69.61 17.38 -6.81
C SER A 255 68.80 17.03 -8.08
N SER A 256 67.65 17.68 -8.19
CA SER A 256 66.55 17.46 -9.14
C SER A 256 66.94 17.15 -10.58
N PHE A 257 66.29 16.16 -11.18
CA PHE A 257 66.16 16.09 -12.63
C PHE A 257 64.69 15.86 -13.04
N TYR A 258 64.19 16.85 -13.78
CA TYR A 258 62.87 16.91 -14.39
C TYR A 258 62.91 16.09 -15.69
N VAL A 259 62.02 15.12 -15.86
CA VAL A 259 61.81 14.44 -17.14
C VAL A 259 60.53 14.98 -17.78
N ASN A 260 60.69 15.58 -18.96
CA ASN A 260 59.63 16.20 -19.74
C ASN A 260 58.78 15.10 -20.42
N PRO A 261 57.45 15.00 -20.20
CA PRO A 261 56.63 13.87 -20.66
C PRO A 261 56.28 13.89 -22.17
N GLY A 262 56.98 14.69 -22.98
CA GLY A 262 56.63 14.98 -24.38
C GLY A 262 57.05 13.94 -25.44
N THR A 263 57.72 12.85 -25.10
CA THR A 263 58.41 12.00 -26.10
C THR A 263 58.15 10.50 -26.04
N LEU A 264 57.04 10.04 -25.45
CA LEU A 264 56.61 8.64 -25.57
C LEU A 264 55.17 8.50 -26.08
N LEU A 265 54.89 9.16 -27.19
CA LEU A 265 53.87 8.72 -28.14
C LEU A 265 54.59 8.22 -29.38
N ASN A 266 54.92 6.93 -29.40
CA ASN A 266 54.68 6.03 -30.52
C ASN A 266 55.48 4.73 -30.37
N ASN A 267 54.84 3.65 -30.75
CA ASN A 267 55.42 2.34 -31.05
C ASN A 267 55.94 1.52 -29.87
N VAL A 268 55.01 0.86 -29.16
CA VAL A 268 55.22 -0.55 -28.84
C VAL A 268 53.90 -1.32 -28.98
N SER A 269 53.79 -2.07 -30.06
CA SER A 269 52.88 -3.22 -30.16
C SER A 269 53.38 -4.32 -29.22
N VAL A 270 52.61 -4.66 -28.17
CA VAL A 270 52.91 -5.84 -27.34
C VAL A 270 51.75 -6.82 -27.39
N ARG A 271 52.06 -7.97 -27.98
CA ARG A 271 51.24 -9.17 -28.09
C ARG A 271 50.75 -9.62 -26.70
N THR A 272 49.48 -9.97 -26.62
CA THR A 272 48.93 -10.81 -25.54
C THR A 272 49.46 -12.24 -25.67
N PRO A 273 49.90 -12.89 -24.57
CA PRO A 273 49.80 -14.33 -24.42
C PRO A 273 48.69 -14.71 -23.43
N PRO A 274 48.27 -15.99 -23.42
CA PRO A 274 46.92 -16.37 -23.00
C PRO A 274 46.80 -16.80 -21.53
N VAL A 275 45.56 -16.72 -21.03
CA VAL A 275 44.91 -17.70 -20.16
C VAL A 275 45.41 -17.87 -18.70
N SER A 276 44.48 -17.50 -17.81
CA SER A 276 44.07 -18.22 -16.59
C SER A 276 44.76 -17.95 -15.24
N ARG A 277 43.87 -18.07 -14.24
CA ARG A 277 44.06 -18.36 -12.82
C ARG A 277 44.36 -17.16 -11.90
N LYS A 278 43.28 -16.76 -11.22
CA LYS A 278 43.25 -16.05 -9.93
C LYS A 278 44.31 -16.61 -8.97
N PRO A 279 45.01 -15.77 -8.18
CA PRO A 279 45.61 -16.19 -6.93
C PRO A 279 44.59 -16.01 -5.79
N ARG A 280 44.41 -17.10 -5.05
CA ARG A 280 43.57 -17.23 -3.87
C ARG A 280 44.18 -16.48 -2.68
N ARG A 281 43.31 -16.04 -1.76
CA ARG A 281 43.65 -15.60 -0.40
C ARG A 281 44.39 -16.73 0.33
N CYS A 282 45.54 -16.43 0.91
CA CYS A 282 46.13 -17.25 1.96
C CYS A 282 45.58 -16.78 3.31
N HIS A 283 44.83 -17.63 4.01
CA HIS A 283 44.65 -17.54 5.46
C HIS A 283 45.47 -18.63 6.14
N ARG A 284 46.10 -18.18 7.22
CA ARG A 284 47.10 -18.81 8.06
C ARG A 284 46.48 -19.93 8.91
N MET A 285 47.07 -21.12 8.86
CA MET A 285 46.90 -22.16 9.87
C MET A 285 47.42 -21.67 11.22
N THR A 286 46.63 -21.91 12.28
CA THR A 286 47.16 -22.09 13.64
C THR A 286 46.85 -23.53 14.04
N ARG A 287 47.87 -24.22 14.55
CA ARG A 287 47.86 -25.61 15.01
C ARG A 287 47.20 -25.72 16.38
N GLY A 288 46.54 -26.85 16.59
CA GLY A 288 45.89 -27.33 17.82
C GLY A 288 44.91 -28.41 17.42
#